data_AF-A0A935U3J5-F1
#
_entry.id   AF-A0A935U3J5-F1
#
_cell.length_a   1.000
_cell.length_b   1.000
_cell.length_c   1.000
_cell.angle_alpha   90.00
_cell.angle_beta   90.00
_cell.angle_gamma   90.00
#
_symmetry.space_group_name_H-M   'P 1'
#
loop_
_entity.id
_entity.type
_entity.pdbx_description
1 polymer ?
#
loop_
_entity_poly.entity_id
_entity_poly.type
_entity_poly.pdbx_seq_one_letter_code
_entity_poly.pdbx_strand_id
1 'polypeptide(L)'
;MTLNVPALLFPAVSLLMLAYTNKFLGLAAVIRRLHADYRADPKPIHLAQINHLRRRIQLVRAMQFLGIASLLFCTLCMFFLFKGLQVAGQFVFALALILMIGSLVISLIEVFISVGTLDMLLEDIEKENRSK
;
A
#
# COMPACT_ATOMS: atom_id res chain seq x y z
N MET A 1 16.69 7.61 25.84
CA MET A 1 15.73 7.93 24.77
C MET A 1 14.42 8.30 25.44
N THR A 2 13.87 9.49 25.16
CA THR A 2 12.68 10.01 25.84
C THR A 2 11.45 9.17 25.47
N LEU A 3 10.64 8.81 26.47
CA LEU A 3 9.46 7.95 26.39
C LEU A 3 8.33 8.46 25.46
N ASN A 4 8.52 9.57 24.75
CA ASN A 4 7.48 10.21 23.93
C ASN A 4 7.43 9.70 22.47
N VAL A 5 8.51 9.08 21.97
CA VAL A 5 8.56 8.57 20.58
C VAL A 5 7.54 7.45 20.31
N PRO A 6 7.32 6.45 21.21
CA PRO A 6 6.32 5.41 21.00
C PRO A 6 4.88 5.95 20.94
N ALA A 7 4.57 6.98 21.75
CA ALA A 7 3.23 7.56 21.84
C ALA A 7 2.82 8.30 20.55
N LEU A 8 3.79 8.84 19.81
CA LEU A 8 3.55 9.53 18.53
C LEU A 8 3.52 8.57 17.33
N LEU A 9 4.21 7.43 17.43
CA LEU A 9 4.26 6.43 16.35
C LEU A 9 2.97 5.62 16.22
N PHE A 10 2.34 5.26 17.34
CA PHE A 10 1.10 4.46 17.32
C PHE A 10 -0.03 5.09 16.49
N PRO A 11 -0.37 6.39 16.67
CA PRO A 11 -1.37 7.07 15.87
C PRO A 11 -1.00 7.11 14.38
N ALA A 12 0.25 7.44 14.05
CA ALA A 12 0.73 7.55 12.67
C ALA A 12 0.64 6.20 11.94
N VAL A 13 1.04 5.12 12.61
CA VAL A 13 0.94 3.74 12.11
C VAL A 13 -0.51 3.34 11.87
N SER A 14 -1.38 3.64 12.83
CA SER A 14 -2.80 3.30 12.76
C SER A 14 -3.47 4.01 11.57
N LEU A 15 -3.14 5.29 11.37
CA LEU A 15 -3.61 6.07 10.23
C LEU A 15 -3.10 5.50 8.90
N LEU A 16 -1.83 5.13 8.83
CA LEU A 16 -1.22 4.53 7.63
C LEU A 16 -1.85 3.18 7.29
N MET A 17 -2.12 2.33 8.30
CA MET A 17 -2.83 1.06 8.11
C MET A 17 -4.27 1.27 7.66
N LEU A 18 -4.97 2.27 8.20
CA LEU A 18 -6.33 2.62 7.78
C LEU A 18 -6.35 3.09 6.32
N ALA A 19 -5.40 3.95 5.92
CA ALA A 19 -5.27 4.40 4.54
C ALA A 19 -5.03 3.23 3.58
N TYR A 20 -4.17 2.29 3.94
CA TYR A 20 -3.89 1.10 3.12
C TYR A 20 -5.10 0.16 3.04
N THR A 21 -5.81 -0.03 4.14
CA THR A 21 -7.05 -0.81 4.19
C THR A 21 -8.13 -0.19 3.31
N ASN A 22 -8.32 1.12 3.37
CA ASN A 22 -9.27 1.83 2.52
C ASN A 22 -8.93 1.68 1.04
N LYS A 23 -7.65 1.78 0.67
CA LYS A 23 -7.19 1.54 -0.71
C LYS A 23 -7.47 0.11 -1.17
N PHE A 24 -7.17 -0.88 -0.33
CA PHE A 24 -7.48 -2.29 -0.61
C PHE A 24 -8.99 -2.52 -0.83
N LEU A 25 -9.83 -2.00 0.06
CA LEU A 25 -11.29 -2.12 -0.02
C LEU A 25 -11.83 -1.47 -1.30
N GLY A 26 -11.32 -0.29 -1.65
CA GLY A 26 -11.68 0.41 -2.88
C GLY A 26 -11.36 -0.42 -4.13
N LEU A 27 -10.12 -0.92 -4.26
CA LEU A 27 -9.72 -1.78 -5.37
C LEU A 27 -10.54 -3.08 -5.44
N ALA A 28 -10.79 -3.72 -4.30
CA ALA A 28 -11.59 -4.94 -4.23
C ALA A 28 -13.04 -4.69 -4.65
N ALA A 29 -13.62 -3.53 -4.31
CA ALA A 29 -14.97 -3.15 -4.75
C ALA A 29 -15.04 -3.00 -6.28
N VAL A 30 -14.05 -2.33 -6.89
CA VAL A 30 -13.99 -2.20 -8.36
C VAL A 30 -13.84 -3.55 -9.04
N ILE A 31 -12.98 -4.45 -8.54
CA ILE A 31 -12.85 -5.82 -9.09
C ILE A 31 -14.17 -6.58 -9.02
N ARG A 32 -14.90 -6.51 -7.88
CA ARG A 32 -16.19 -7.19 -7.74
C ARG A 32 -17.23 -6.68 -8.73
N ARG A 33 -17.31 -5.34 -8.92
CA ARG A 33 -18.19 -4.73 -9.92
C ARG A 33 -17.84 -5.20 -11.33
N LEU A 34 -16.58 -5.10 -11.70
CA LEU A 34 -16.09 -5.48 -13.02
C LEU A 34 -16.27 -6.98 -13.32
N HIS A 35 -16.17 -7.82 -12.30
CA HIS A 35 -16.48 -9.24 -12.39
C HIS A 35 -17.98 -9.51 -12.60
N ALA A 36 -18.86 -8.72 -11.97
CA ALA A 36 -20.31 -8.78 -12.23
C ALA A 36 -20.64 -8.33 -13.66
N ASP A 37 -20.03 -7.24 -14.12
CA ASP A 37 -20.18 -6.73 -15.48
C ASP A 37 -19.72 -7.77 -16.52
N TYR A 38 -18.55 -8.40 -16.32
CA TYR A 38 -18.06 -9.49 -17.18
C TYR A 38 -18.99 -10.72 -17.21
N ARG A 39 -19.64 -11.04 -16.09
CA ARG A 39 -20.62 -12.14 -16.02
C ARG A 39 -21.89 -11.83 -16.80
N ALA A 40 -22.28 -10.57 -16.88
CA ALA A 40 -23.44 -10.12 -17.65
C ALA A 40 -23.12 -9.97 -19.15
N ASP A 41 -21.94 -9.44 -19.48
CA ASP A 41 -21.48 -9.19 -20.84
C ASP A 41 -19.98 -9.54 -20.96
N PRO A 42 -19.65 -10.77 -21.43
CA PRO A 42 -18.28 -11.28 -21.46
C PRO A 42 -17.40 -10.55 -22.49
N LYS A 43 -16.86 -9.39 -22.10
CA LYS A 43 -15.89 -8.65 -22.91
C LYS A 43 -14.46 -8.84 -22.41
N PRO A 44 -13.48 -9.05 -23.30
CA PRO A 44 -12.08 -9.27 -22.92
C PRO A 44 -11.47 -8.05 -22.19
N ILE A 45 -12.00 -6.85 -22.42
CA ILE A 45 -11.58 -5.63 -21.74
C ILE A 45 -11.78 -5.69 -20.21
N HIS A 46 -12.85 -6.33 -19.73
CA HIS A 46 -13.12 -6.46 -18.30
C HIS A 46 -12.09 -7.37 -17.62
N LEU A 47 -11.69 -8.47 -18.27
CA LEU A 47 -10.63 -9.35 -17.74
C LEU A 47 -9.28 -8.64 -17.67
N ALA A 48 -8.93 -7.86 -18.70
CA ALA A 48 -7.69 -7.06 -18.69
C ALA A 48 -7.67 -6.09 -17.50
N GLN A 49 -8.74 -5.31 -17.31
CA GLN A 49 -8.86 -4.38 -16.19
C GLN A 49 -8.82 -5.08 -14.81
N ILE A 50 -9.46 -6.26 -14.65
CA ILE A 50 -9.36 -7.05 -13.41
C ILE A 50 -7.91 -7.43 -13.11
N ASN A 51 -7.15 -7.85 -14.13
CA ASN A 51 -5.75 -8.23 -13.95
C ASN A 51 -4.87 -7.02 -13.54
N HIS A 52 -5.12 -5.85 -14.12
CA HIS A 52 -4.44 -4.61 -13.70
C HIS A 52 -4.75 -4.26 -12.24
N LEU A 53 -6.01 -4.32 -11.83
CA LEU A 53 -6.43 -4.06 -10.45
C LEU A 53 -5.88 -5.10 -9.46
N ARG A 54 -5.80 -6.38 -9.86
CA ARG A 54 -5.20 -7.44 -9.04
C ARG A 54 -3.71 -7.16 -8.76
N ARG A 55 -2.95 -6.69 -9.75
CA ARG A 55 -1.55 -6.30 -9.55
C ARG A 55 -1.43 -5.16 -8.56
N ARG A 56 -2.32 -4.16 -8.63
CA ARG A 56 -2.36 -3.06 -7.66
C ARG A 56 -2.65 -3.55 -6.24
N ILE A 57 -3.60 -4.48 -6.06
CA ILE A 57 -3.88 -5.12 -4.76
C ILE A 57 -2.62 -5.81 -4.20
N GLN A 58 -1.84 -6.50 -5.04
CA GLN A 58 -0.60 -7.13 -4.59
C GLN A 58 0.43 -6.10 -4.10
N LEU A 59 0.56 -4.95 -4.78
CA LEU A 59 1.42 -3.84 -4.33
C LEU A 59 0.94 -3.27 -2.99
N VAL A 60 -0.37 -3.04 -2.83
CA VAL A 60 -0.97 -2.57 -1.56
C VAL A 60 -0.68 -3.53 -0.42
N ARG A 61 -0.81 -4.84 -0.67
CA ARG A 61 -0.51 -5.87 0.33
C ARG A 61 0.98 -5.91 0.68
N ALA A 62 1.87 -5.75 -0.31
CA ALA A 62 3.30 -5.76 -0.10
C ALA A 62 3.77 -4.55 0.73
N MET A 63 3.31 -3.33 0.42
CA MET A 63 3.64 -2.15 1.24
C MET A 63 3.14 -2.30 2.68
N GLN A 64 1.95 -2.86 2.89
CA GLN A 64 1.38 -3.06 4.22
C GLN A 64 2.19 -4.10 5.02
N PHE A 65 2.56 -5.22 4.39
CA PHE A 65 3.40 -6.23 5.02
C PHE A 65 4.76 -5.68 5.45
N LEU A 66 5.46 -4.96 4.56
CA LEU A 66 6.75 -4.36 4.88
C LEU A 66 6.64 -3.30 5.99
N GLY A 67 5.57 -2.49 5.97
CA GLY A 67 5.30 -1.51 7.02
C GLY A 67 5.06 -2.15 8.38
N ILE A 68 4.22 -3.20 8.45
CA ILE A 68 3.97 -3.94 9.69
C ILE A 68 5.26 -4.64 10.17
N ALA A 69 6.00 -5.28 9.27
CA ALA A 69 7.26 -5.94 9.59
C ALA A 69 8.26 -4.93 10.18
N SER A 70 8.43 -3.76 9.56
CA SER A 70 9.26 -2.67 10.09
C SER A 70 8.89 -2.30 11.53
N LEU A 71 7.60 -2.17 11.83
CA LEU A 71 7.13 -1.80 13.16
C LEU A 71 7.35 -2.88 14.21
N LEU A 72 7.20 -4.15 13.82
CA LEU A 72 7.54 -5.28 14.67
C LEU A 72 9.04 -5.27 15.02
N PHE A 73 9.91 -5.08 14.02
CA PHE A 73 11.36 -4.96 14.28
C PHE A 73 11.69 -3.70 15.10
N CYS A 74 11.00 -2.58 14.89
CA CYS A 74 11.17 -1.38 15.73
C CYS A 74 10.81 -1.65 17.19
N THR A 75 9.73 -2.39 17.44
CA THR A 75 9.32 -2.83 18.78
C THR A 75 10.36 -3.76 19.40
N LEU A 76 10.90 -4.68 18.62
CA LEU A 76 11.97 -5.59 19.05
C LEU A 76 13.29 -4.84 19.37
N CYS A 77 13.62 -3.82 18.58
CA CYS A 77 14.74 -2.92 18.85
C CYS A 77 14.58 -2.24 20.21
N MET A 78 13.41 -1.68 20.50
CA MET A 78 13.12 -1.05 21.81
C MET A 78 13.27 -2.06 22.96
N PHE A 79 12.87 -3.31 22.75
CA PHE A 79 13.05 -4.39 23.72
C PHE A 79 14.54 -4.72 23.97
N PHE A 80 15.36 -4.83 22.93
CA PHE A 80 16.81 -5.06 23.08
C PHE A 80 17.52 -3.89 23.76
N LEU A 81 17.13 -2.66 23.42
CA LEU A 81 17.68 -1.47 24.05
C LEU A 81 17.30 -1.41 25.54
N PHE A 82 16.07 -1.81 25.90
CA PHE A 82 15.63 -1.93 27.29
C PHE A 82 16.45 -2.97 28.08
N LYS A 83 16.86 -4.07 27.43
CA LYS A 83 17.75 -5.08 28.01
C LYS A 83 19.23 -4.65 28.08
N GLY A 84 19.57 -3.46 27.59
CA GLY A 84 20.96 -2.97 27.53
C GLY A 84 21.78 -3.51 26.36
N LEU A 85 21.17 -4.27 25.44
CA LEU A 85 21.83 -4.84 24.26
C LEU A 85 21.89 -3.82 23.11
N GLN A 86 22.71 -2.77 23.26
CA GLN A 86 22.79 -1.66 22.29
C GLN A 86 23.17 -2.11 20.88
N VAL A 87 24.19 -2.96 20.73
CA VAL A 87 24.68 -3.42 19.42
C VAL A 87 23.59 -4.18 18.66
N ALA A 88 22.91 -5.13 19.33
CA ALA A 88 21.82 -5.88 18.74
C ALA A 88 20.63 -4.96 18.37
N GLY A 89 20.28 -4.02 19.26
CA GLY A 89 19.25 -3.02 18.99
C GLY A 89 19.55 -2.19 17.74
N GLN A 90 20.79 -1.76 17.54
CA GLN A 90 21.19 -0.94 16.39
C GLN A 90 21.04 -1.70 15.06
N PHE A 91 21.44 -2.97 15.00
CA PHE A 91 21.24 -3.80 13.80
C PHE A 91 19.77 -4.01 13.48
N VAL A 92 18.95 -4.32 14.49
CA VAL A 92 17.51 -4.50 14.33
C VAL A 92 16.82 -3.20 13.90
N PHE A 93 17.25 -2.06 14.44
CA PHE A 93 16.74 -0.75 14.04
C PHE A 93 17.05 -0.44 12.57
N ALA A 94 18.28 -0.70 12.12
CA ALA A 94 18.66 -0.51 10.72
C ALA A 94 17.79 -1.38 9.79
N LEU A 95 17.55 -2.64 10.15
CA LEU A 95 16.64 -3.53 9.41
C LEU A 95 15.21 -2.98 9.36
N ALA A 96 14.68 -2.48 10.49
CA ALA A 96 13.36 -1.86 10.54
C ALA A 96 13.26 -0.66 9.59
N LEU A 97 14.28 0.20 9.52
CA LEU A 97 14.31 1.34 8.61
C LEU A 97 14.31 0.91 7.14
N ILE A 98 15.11 -0.09 6.77
CA ILE A 98 15.15 -0.62 5.39
C ILE A 98 13.77 -1.13 4.96
N LEU A 99 13.08 -1.86 5.84
CA LEU A 99 11.72 -2.35 5.58
C LEU A 99 10.72 -1.20 5.43
N MET A 100 10.84 -0.14 6.25
CA MET A 100 9.99 1.05 6.13
C MET A 100 10.21 1.76 4.81
N ILE A 101 11.47 1.98 4.41
CA ILE A 101 11.81 2.59 3.12
C ILE A 101 11.22 1.74 1.98
N GLY A 102 11.37 0.41 2.03
CA GLY A 102 10.77 -0.50 1.05
C GLY A 102 9.24 -0.35 0.97
N SER A 103 8.55 -0.27 2.12
CA SER A 103 7.11 -0.02 2.19
C SER A 103 6.72 1.29 1.49
N LEU A 104 7.46 2.37 1.75
CA LEU A 104 7.20 3.70 1.18
C LEU A 104 7.48 3.75 -0.32
N VAL A 105 8.56 3.11 -0.80
CA VAL A 105 8.88 3.03 -2.23
C VAL A 105 7.76 2.30 -2.99
N ILE A 106 7.27 1.18 -2.47
CA ILE A 106 6.12 0.48 -3.08
C ILE A 106 4.87 1.35 -3.06
N SER A 107 4.63 2.10 -1.97
CA SER A 107 3.52 3.06 -1.88
C SER A 107 3.59 4.12 -2.98
N LEU A 108 4.78 4.70 -3.23
CA LEU A 108 4.99 5.65 -4.32
C LEU A 108 4.73 5.03 -5.69
N ILE A 109 5.27 3.83 -5.96
CA ILE A 109 5.03 3.11 -7.22
C ILE A 109 3.54 2.87 -7.44
N GLU A 110 2.81 2.46 -6.40
CA GLU A 110 1.36 2.23 -6.51
C GLU A 110 0.61 3.53 -6.81
N VAL A 111 0.99 4.65 -6.19
CA VAL A 111 0.38 5.96 -6.47
C VAL A 111 0.57 6.36 -7.94
N PHE A 112 1.77 6.21 -8.50
CA PHE A 112 2.02 6.50 -9.91
C PHE A 112 1.18 5.63 -10.85
N ILE A 113 1.05 4.34 -10.56
CA ILE A 113 0.17 3.44 -11.33
C ILE A 113 -1.29 3.86 -11.22
N SER A 114 -1.73 4.31 -10.03
CA SER A 114 -3.08 4.79 -9.79
C SER A 114 -3.42 6.02 -10.63
N VAL A 115 -2.51 7.00 -10.65
CA VAL A 115 -2.69 8.26 -11.38
C VAL A 115 -2.68 8.02 -12.88
N GLY A 116 -1.71 7.26 -13.40
CA GLY A 116 -1.65 6.99 -14.84
C GLY A 116 -2.88 6.27 -15.39
N THR A 117 -3.54 5.42 -14.58
CA THR A 117 -4.81 4.78 -14.98
C THR A 117 -5.96 5.81 -15.07
N LEU A 118 -5.97 6.81 -14.19
CA LEU A 118 -6.99 7.85 -14.15
C LEU A 118 -6.82 8.83 -15.33
N ASP A 119 -5.58 9.21 -15.63
CA ASP A 119 -5.28 10.12 -16.73
C ASP A 119 -5.65 9.49 -18.08
N MET A 120 -5.33 8.21 -18.30
CA MET A 120 -5.76 7.48 -19.51
C MET A 120 -7.29 7.39 -19.62
N LEU A 121 -7.98 7.11 -18.51
CA LEU A 121 -9.45 7.02 -18.50
C LEU A 121 -10.11 8.37 -18.81
N LEU A 122 -9.56 9.47 -18.29
CA LEU A 122 -10.04 10.83 -18.57
C LEU A 122 -9.78 11.23 -20.02
N GLU A 123 -8.60 10.93 -20.57
CA GLU A 123 -8.30 11.18 -21.98
C GLU A 123 -9.25 10.42 -22.93
N ASP A 124 -9.59 9.17 -22.62
CA ASP A 124 -10.51 8.38 -23.44
C ASP A 124 -11.92 9.00 -23.47
N ILE A 125 -12.42 9.47 -22.31
CA ILE A 125 -13.72 10.17 -22.21
C ILE A 125 -13.70 11.49 -22.98
N GLU A 126 -12.61 12.26 -22.89
CA GLU A 126 -12.47 13.53 -23.64
C GLU A 126 -12.45 13.31 -25.15
N LYS A 127 -11.77 12.26 -25.62
CA LYS A 127 -11.73 11.89 -27.05
C LYS A 127 -13.10 11.42 -27.54
N GLU A 128 -13.81 10.61 -26.75
CA GLU A 128 -15.18 10.17 -27.09
C GLU A 128 -16.13 11.37 -27.20
N ASN A 129 -16.08 12.30 -26.24
CA ASN A 129 -16.92 13.51 -26.25
C ASN A 129 -16.59 14.49 -27.38
N ARG A 130 -15.34 14.57 -27.86
CA ARG A 130 -15.00 15.40 -29.04
C ARG A 130 -15.42 14.78 -30.38
N SER A 131 -15.71 13.48 -30.42
CA SER A 131 -16.12 12.78 -31.65
C SER A 131 -17.63 12.77 -31.90
N LYS A 132 -18.42 13.28 -30.94
CA LYS A 132 -19.87 13.52 -31.05
C LYS A 132 -20.13 14.98 -31.39
#